data_AF-A0A386PNY4-F1
#
_entry.id   AF-A0A386PNY4-F1
#
_cell.length_a   1.000
_cell.length_b   1.000
_cell.length_c   1.000
_cell.angle_alpha   90.00
_cell.angle_beta   90.00
_cell.angle_gamma   90.00
#
_symmetry.space_group_name_H-M   'P 1'
#
loop_
_entity.id
_entity.type
_entity.pdbx_description
1 polymer ?
#
loop_
_entity_poly.entity_id
_entity_poly.type
_entity_poly.pdbx_seq_one_letter_code
_entity_poly.pdbx_strand_id
1 'polypeptide(L)'
;MSGALEKVNLSIKNSIKRYAQPMFLFKKTLVKNEENASYEKKISRKNFTKFSGVFLPLTKEEKIDLFDTKIIANEFFAKVYTLDYLDFRPEEQVLVDKSFLEIVSISGFAQNEIGYTMLILQGL
;
A
#
# COMPACT_ATOMS: atom_id res chain seq x y z
N MET A 1 -9.15 34.52 -9.86
CA MET A 1 -9.26 33.21 -9.16
C MET A 1 -8.49 33.32 -7.86
N SER A 2 -9.11 32.97 -6.73
CA SER A 2 -8.75 33.47 -5.40
C SER A 2 -7.47 32.83 -4.82
N GLY A 3 -6.62 33.64 -4.20
CA GLY A 3 -5.37 33.18 -3.56
C GLY A 3 -5.55 32.17 -2.41
N ALA A 4 -6.79 31.84 -2.03
CA ALA A 4 -7.10 30.72 -1.14
C ALA A 4 -6.90 29.36 -1.83
N LEU A 5 -7.34 29.23 -3.09
CA LEU A 5 -7.21 27.98 -3.85
C LEU A 5 -5.74 27.65 -4.14
N GLU A 6 -4.95 28.68 -4.40
CA GLU A 6 -3.51 28.56 -4.64
C GLU A 6 -2.75 28.08 -3.39
N LYS A 7 -3.11 28.61 -2.21
CA LYS A 7 -2.57 28.14 -0.92
C LYS A 7 -2.94 26.70 -0.62
N VAL A 8 -4.18 26.30 -0.90
CA VAL A 8 -4.63 24.90 -0.75
C VAL A 8 -3.84 23.99 -1.67
N ASN A 9 -3.70 24.34 -2.94
CA ASN A 9 -2.93 23.57 -3.91
C ASN A 9 -1.46 23.43 -3.51
N LEU A 10 -0.84 24.49 -2.99
CA LEU A 10 0.53 24.45 -2.51
C LEU A 10 0.68 23.53 -1.28
N SER A 11 -0.26 23.60 -0.35
CA SER A 11 -0.28 22.73 0.84
C SER A 11 -0.42 21.24 0.47
N ILE A 12 -1.30 20.93 -0.49
CA ILE A 12 -1.49 19.56 -1.01
C ILE A 12 -0.21 19.08 -1.69
N LYS A 13 0.39 19.89 -2.58
CA LYS A 13 1.66 19.53 -3.25
C LYS A 13 2.78 19.26 -2.25
N ASN A 14 2.89 20.09 -1.22
CA ASN A 14 3.89 19.91 -0.17
C ASN A 14 3.65 18.61 0.64
N SER A 15 2.39 18.30 0.95
CA SER A 15 2.02 17.05 1.62
C SER A 15 2.34 15.83 0.76
N ILE A 16 1.97 15.85 -0.53
CA ILE A 16 2.33 14.78 -1.47
C ILE A 16 3.85 14.61 -1.50
N LYS A 17 4.61 15.70 -1.67
CA LYS A 17 6.08 15.64 -1.70
C LYS A 17 6.69 15.07 -0.41
N ARG A 18 6.07 15.35 0.74
CA ARG A 18 6.55 14.86 2.05
C ARG A 18 6.36 13.35 2.22
N TYR A 19 5.25 12.80 1.72
CA TYR A 19 4.87 11.41 1.92
C TYR A 19 5.06 10.52 0.68
N ALA A 20 5.41 11.13 -0.45
CA ALA A 20 5.81 10.43 -1.66
C ALA A 20 7.16 9.79 -1.44
N GLN A 21 7.20 8.47 -1.51
CA GLN A 21 8.44 7.71 -1.41
C GLN A 21 8.44 6.52 -2.35
N PRO A 22 9.62 6.10 -2.84
CA PRO A 22 9.73 4.88 -3.63
C PRO A 22 9.36 3.69 -2.76
N MET A 23 8.57 2.79 -3.33
CA MET A 23 8.13 1.56 -2.71
C MET A 23 8.47 0.37 -3.61
N PHE A 24 8.55 -0.81 -3.02
CA PHE A 24 8.92 -2.01 -3.76
C PHE A 24 7.89 -3.10 -3.48
N LEU A 25 7.20 -3.53 -4.53
CA LEU A 25 6.21 -4.60 -4.50
C LEU A 25 6.89 -5.95 -4.72
N PHE A 26 6.67 -6.88 -3.81
CA PHE A 26 7.15 -8.25 -3.85
C PHE A 26 5.96 -9.19 -4.08
N LYS A 27 6.00 -9.85 -5.25
CA LYS A 27 4.95 -10.77 -5.68
C LYS A 27 4.99 -12.07 -4.90
N LYS A 28 3.81 -12.56 -4.51
CA LYS A 28 3.62 -13.87 -3.91
C LYS A 28 3.36 -14.89 -5.02
N THR A 29 4.23 -15.89 -5.11
CA THR A 29 4.19 -16.92 -6.15
C THR A 29 3.87 -18.28 -5.55
N LEU A 30 3.03 -19.05 -6.24
CA LEU A 30 2.78 -20.45 -5.90
C LEU A 30 3.92 -21.30 -6.44
N VAL A 31 4.60 -22.05 -5.58
CA VAL A 31 5.72 -22.91 -5.93
C VAL A 31 5.36 -24.33 -5.54
N LYS A 32 5.52 -25.27 -6.48
CA LYS A 32 5.33 -26.69 -6.19
C LYS A 32 6.49 -27.19 -5.33
N ASN A 33 6.17 -27.82 -4.22
CA ASN A 33 7.12 -28.58 -3.43
C ASN A 33 7.25 -29.98 -4.04
N GLU A 34 8.44 -30.29 -4.56
CA GLU A 34 8.69 -31.55 -5.28
C GLU A 34 8.75 -32.77 -4.35
N GLU A 35 9.04 -32.56 -3.05
CA GLU A 35 9.20 -33.64 -2.08
C GLU A 35 7.87 -34.24 -1.63
N ASN A 36 6.79 -33.45 -1.64
CA ASN A 36 5.48 -33.87 -1.12
C ASN A 36 4.30 -33.54 -2.07
N ALA A 37 4.59 -33.14 -3.31
CA ALA A 37 3.61 -32.75 -4.31
C ALA A 37 2.60 -31.66 -3.86
N SER A 38 2.93 -30.90 -2.82
CA SER A 38 2.10 -29.79 -2.33
C SER A 38 2.46 -28.47 -3.03
N TYR A 39 1.65 -27.45 -2.82
CA TYR A 39 1.94 -26.10 -3.27
C TYR A 39 2.14 -25.17 -2.07
N GLU A 40 3.23 -24.41 -2.10
CA GLU A 40 3.57 -23.42 -1.09
C GLU A 40 3.57 -22.03 -1.71
N LYS A 41 3.05 -21.04 -1.00
CA LYS A 41 3.20 -19.64 -1.41
C LYS A 41 4.55 -19.11 -0.92
N LYS A 42 5.37 -18.58 -1.83
CA LYS A 42 6.68 -18.00 -1.53
C LYS A 42 6.78 -16.57 -2.07
N ILE A 43 7.57 -15.73 -1.38
CA ILE A 43 7.89 -14.37 -1.79
C ILE A 43 9.40 -14.30 -2.03
N SER A 44 9.81 -13.96 -3.24
CA SER A 44 11.23 -13.77 -3.56
C SER A 44 11.67 -12.35 -3.22
N ARG A 45 12.60 -12.20 -2.26
CA ARG A 45 13.21 -10.89 -1.93
C ARG A 45 14.12 -10.34 -3.03
N LYS A 46 14.43 -11.13 -4.06
CA LYS A 46 15.30 -10.73 -5.18
C LYS A 46 14.53 -10.12 -6.34
N ASN A 47 13.23 -10.41 -6.45
CA ASN A 47 12.38 -9.96 -7.54
C ASN A 47 11.34 -8.98 -6.99
N PHE A 48 11.46 -7.71 -7.36
CA PHE A 48 10.53 -6.68 -6.94
C PHE A 48 10.19 -5.75 -8.10
N THR A 49 9.01 -5.13 -8.03
CA THR A 49 8.62 -4.04 -8.91
C THR A 49 8.64 -2.74 -8.12
N LYS A 50 9.44 -1.77 -8.55
CA LYS A 50 9.45 -0.44 -7.94
C LYS A 50 8.21 0.33 -8.38
N PHE A 51 7.57 1.04 -7.44
CA PHE A 51 6.43 1.91 -7.72
C PHE A 51 6.47 3.16 -6.83
N SER A 52 5.74 4.19 -7.24
CA SER A 52 5.64 5.47 -6.54
C SER A 52 4.27 5.63 -5.91
N GLY A 53 4.21 6.22 -4.72
CA GLY A 53 2.95 6.54 -4.09
C GLY A 53 3.11 7.33 -2.81
N VAL A 54 1.98 7.74 -2.26
CA VAL A 54 1.88 8.47 -1.00
C VAL A 54 1.61 7.47 0.12
N PHE A 55 2.55 7.35 1.05
CA PHE A 55 2.45 6.44 2.20
C PHE A 55 2.01 7.20 3.46
N LEU A 56 0.91 6.75 4.07
CA LEU A 56 0.31 7.36 5.24
C LEU A 56 0.22 6.32 6.36
N PRO A 57 1.10 6.37 7.37
CA PRO A 57 0.98 5.49 8.53
C PRO A 57 -0.29 5.84 9.31
N LEU A 58 -1.10 4.83 9.66
CA LEU A 58 -2.32 5.00 10.45
C LEU A 58 -1.97 4.98 11.93
N THR A 59 -2.38 6.03 12.63
CA THR A 59 -2.25 6.11 14.09
C THR A 59 -3.25 5.15 14.77
N LYS A 60 -3.10 4.88 16.08
CA LYS A 60 -4.03 4.00 16.82
C LYS A 60 -5.48 4.49 16.78
N GLU A 61 -5.71 5.78 16.64
CA GLU A 61 -7.04 6.40 16.64
C GLU A 61 -7.76 6.24 15.28
N GLU A 62 -7.03 6.17 14.17
CA GLU A 62 -7.58 6.07 12.81
C GLU A 62 -7.92 4.63 12.38
N LYS A 63 -7.63 3.63 13.22
CA LYS A 63 -7.82 2.19 12.92
C LYS A 63 -9.24 1.68 13.15
N ILE A 64 -10.12 2.51 13.70
CA ILE A 64 -11.36 2.04 14.35
C ILE A 64 -12.44 1.57 13.35
N ASP A 65 -12.35 1.90 12.06
CA ASP A 65 -13.40 1.57 11.07
C ASP A 65 -12.96 0.63 9.93
N LEU A 66 -11.86 -0.10 10.09
CA LEU A 66 -11.51 -1.18 9.16
C LEU A 66 -12.33 -2.45 9.54
N PHE A 67 -13.47 -2.64 8.88
CA PHE A 67 -14.25 -3.90 8.80
C PHE A 67 -15.23 -4.27 9.93
N ASP A 68 -15.90 -3.34 10.61
CA ASP A 68 -16.87 -3.63 11.71
C ASP A 68 -16.33 -4.51 12.86
N THR A 69 -15.04 -4.84 12.83
CA THR A 69 -14.33 -5.64 13.81
C THR A 69 -13.40 -4.72 14.57
N LYS A 70 -13.61 -4.60 15.88
CA LYS A 70 -12.66 -3.93 16.79
C LYS A 70 -11.37 -4.76 16.85
N ILE A 71 -10.49 -4.58 15.87
CA ILE A 71 -9.14 -5.15 15.91
C ILE A 71 -8.33 -4.31 16.88
N ILE A 72 -8.27 -4.77 18.13
CA ILE A 72 -7.37 -4.24 19.16
C ILE A 72 -6.15 -5.17 19.21
N ALA A 73 -5.08 -4.78 18.53
CA ALA A 73 -3.74 -5.29 18.77
C ALA A 73 -2.72 -4.25 18.29
N ASN A 74 -1.48 -4.30 18.78
CA ASN A 74 -0.36 -3.40 18.48
C ASN A 74 0.11 -3.40 17.00
N GLU A 75 -0.73 -3.83 16.06
CA GLU A 75 -0.43 -3.97 14.65
C GLU A 75 -0.30 -2.60 14.00
N PHE A 76 0.81 -2.36 13.29
CA PHE A 76 1.03 -1.14 12.53
C PHE A 76 0.24 -1.22 11.22
N PHE A 77 -0.57 -0.21 10.88
CA PHE A 77 -1.28 -0.16 9.61
C PHE A 77 -0.87 1.09 8.83
N ALA A 78 -0.99 1.03 7.51
CA ALA A 78 -0.75 2.19 6.65
C ALA A 78 -1.67 2.17 5.43
N LYS A 79 -1.91 3.35 4.86
CA LYS A 79 -2.54 3.51 3.55
C LYS A 79 -1.49 3.91 2.53
N VAL A 80 -1.57 3.34 1.33
CA VAL A 80 -0.78 3.77 0.19
C VAL A 80 -1.71 4.17 -0.93
N TYR A 81 -1.50 5.36 -1.49
CA TYR A 81 -2.16 5.82 -2.71
C TYR A 81 -1.16 5.86 -3.85
N THR A 82 -1.44 5.18 -4.95
CA THR A 82 -0.58 5.12 -6.13
C THR A 82 -1.36 5.40 -7.40
N LEU A 83 -0.70 6.04 -8.36
CA LEU A 83 -1.19 6.20 -9.73
C LEU A 83 -0.57 5.16 -10.67
N ASP A 84 0.42 4.40 -10.20
CA ASP A 84 1.06 3.35 -10.98
C ASP A 84 0.08 2.18 -11.16
N TYR A 85 -0.15 1.81 -12.42
CA TYR A 85 -1.03 0.71 -12.77
C TYR A 85 -0.30 -0.63 -12.62
N LEU A 86 -0.44 -1.25 -11.44
CA LEU A 86 0.13 -2.56 -11.12
C LEU A 86 -0.94 -3.53 -10.63
N ASP A 87 -0.76 -4.81 -10.96
CA ASP A 87 -1.67 -5.90 -10.55
C ASP A 87 -1.46 -6.27 -9.07
N PHE A 88 -1.75 -5.39 -8.12
CA PHE A 88 -1.60 -5.69 -6.69
C PHE A 88 -2.51 -6.84 -6.26
N ARG A 89 -2.04 -7.69 -5.34
CA ARG A 89 -2.87 -8.75 -4.75
C ARG A 89 -2.73 -8.78 -3.22
N PRO A 90 -3.79 -9.20 -2.49
CA PRO A 90 -3.67 -9.43 -1.06
C PRO A 90 -2.57 -10.45 -0.75
N GLU A 91 -2.00 -10.36 0.44
CA GLU A 91 -0.86 -11.15 0.93
C GLU A 91 0.49 -10.88 0.22
N GLU A 92 0.52 -10.05 -0.83
CA GLU A 92 1.78 -9.54 -1.39
C GLU A 92 2.41 -8.55 -0.42
N GLN A 93 3.73 -8.32 -0.56
CA GLN A 93 4.45 -7.48 0.38
C GLN A 93 4.95 -6.20 -0.28
N VAL A 94 4.87 -5.10 0.45
CA VAL A 94 5.41 -3.80 0.07
C VAL A 94 6.54 -3.47 1.04
N LEU A 95 7.72 -3.15 0.51
CA LEU A 95 8.79 -2.51 1.27
C LEU A 95 8.65 -1.00 1.14
N VAL A 96 8.55 -0.34 2.28
CA VAL A 96 8.58 1.12 2.45
C VAL A 96 9.70 1.43 3.43
N ASP A 97 10.64 2.29 3.03
CA ASP A 97 11.85 2.60 3.80
C ASP A 97 12.59 1.31 4.20
N LYS A 98 12.40 0.82 5.44
CA LYS A 98 13.00 -0.41 5.97
C LYS A 98 11.99 -1.44 6.50
N SER A 99 10.71 -1.18 6.29
CA SER A 99 9.62 -1.99 6.83
C SER A 99 8.93 -2.76 5.73
N PHE A 100 8.84 -4.08 5.90
CA PHE A 100 7.95 -4.89 5.08
C PHE A 100 6.54 -4.85 5.66
N LEU A 101 5.58 -4.57 4.80
CA LEU A 101 4.16 -4.63 5.13
C LEU A 101 3.45 -5.56 4.15
N GLU A 102 2.43 -6.26 4.62
CA GLU A 102 1.55 -7.08 3.80
C GLU A 102 0.36 -6.27 3.31
N ILE A 103 -0.03 -6.47 2.05
CA ILE A 103 -1.28 -5.93 1.50
C ILE A 103 -2.45 -6.73 2.05
N VAL A 104 -3.29 -6.10 2.86
CA VAL A 104 -4.49 -6.74 3.43
C VAL A 104 -5.77 -6.35 2.68
N SER A 105 -5.78 -5.19 2.03
CA SER A 105 -6.92 -4.76 1.22
C SER A 105 -6.46 -3.84 0.09
N ILE A 106 -7.22 -3.87 -1.00
CA ILE A 106 -7.00 -3.08 -2.21
C ILE A 106 -8.34 -2.48 -2.60
N SER A 107 -8.36 -1.18 -2.86
CA SER A 107 -9.46 -0.53 -3.54
C SER A 107 -8.94 0.38 -4.64
N GLY A 108 -9.79 0.68 -5.61
CA GLY A 108 -9.45 1.58 -6.70
C GLY A 108 -10.57 2.57 -6.92
N PHE A 109 -10.20 3.77 -7.37
CA PHE A 109 -11.14 4.74 -7.89
C PHE A 109 -10.65 5.13 -9.28
N ALA A 110 -11.55 5.14 -10.26
CA ALA A 110 -11.26 5.59 -11.62
C ALA A 110 -12.42 6.45 -12.12
N GLN A 111 -12.12 7.67 -12.55
CA GLN A 111 -13.09 8.57 -13.18
C GLN A 111 -12.41 9.35 -14.29
N ASN A 112 -12.98 9.30 -15.50
CA ASN A 112 -12.52 10.05 -16.68
C ASN A 112 -10.99 9.95 -16.90
N GLU A 113 -10.47 8.72 -17.04
CA GLU A 113 -9.06 8.38 -17.30
C GLU A 113 -8.07 8.67 -16.16
N ILE A 114 -8.50 9.33 -15.10
CA ILE A 114 -7.70 9.54 -13.89
C ILE A 114 -8.16 8.54 -12.84
N GLY A 115 -7.25 7.68 -12.40
CA GLY A 115 -7.53 6.70 -11.36
C GLY A 115 -6.36 6.55 -10.40
N TYR A 116 -6.68 6.09 -9.19
CA TYR A 116 -5.69 5.70 -8.20
C TYR A 116 -6.05 4.35 -7.62
N THR A 117 -5.02 3.62 -7.21
CA THR A 117 -5.15 2.44 -6.36
C THR A 117 -4.81 2.83 -4.93
N MET A 118 -5.65 2.40 -3.99
CA MET A 118 -5.41 2.49 -2.56
C MET A 118 -5.11 1.10 -2.01
N LEU A 119 -4.00 0.97 -1.29
CA LEU A 119 -3.64 -0.23 -0.54
C LEU A 119 -3.83 0.04 0.95
N ILE A 120 -4.42 -0.92 1.66
CA ILE A 120 -4.29 -1.02 3.12
C ILE A 120 -3.17 -2.03 3.39
N LEU A 121 -2.20 -1.60 4.18
CA LEU A 121 -1.03 -2.37 4.55
C LEU A 121 -1.02 -2.67 6.05
N GLN A 122 -0.55 -3.85 6.42
CA GLN A 122 -0.33 -4.29 7.80
C GLN A 122 1.15 -4.63 8.00
N GLY A 123 1.75 -4.13 9.09
CA GLY A 123 3.13 -4.44 9.45
C GLY A 123 3.29 -5.93 9.81
N LEU A 124 4.36 -6.53 9.30
CA LEU A 124 4.76 -7.93 9.54
C LEU A 124 5.62 -8.10 10.79
#